data_AF-C9N1B9-F1
#
_entry.id   AF-C9N1B9-F1
#
_cell.length_a   1.000
_cell.length_b   1.000
_cell.length_c   1.000
_cell.angle_alpha   90.00
_cell.angle_beta   90.00
_cell.angle_gamma   90.00
#
_symmetry.space_group_name_H-M   'P 1'
#
loop_
_entity.id
_entity.type
_entity.pdbx_description
1 polymer ?
#
loop_
_entity_poly.entity_id
_entity_poly.type
_entity_poly.pdbx_seq_one_letter_code
_entity_poly.pdbx_strand_id
1 'polypeptide(L)'
;MKNKKTDLQLEKNKIRQEILKKRNNLSTEEVEKKSDLIIENLGKFIKNAENIMIFMDMKNEVRITKLLELYPKKRFFYPQNYR
;
A
#
# COMPACT_ATOMS: atom_id res chain seq x y z
N MET A 1 -6.39 13.06 35.51
CA MET A 1 -6.92 13.19 34.13
C MET A 1 -6.36 12.03 33.31
N LYS A 2 -7.19 11.14 32.75
CA LYS A 2 -6.69 10.09 31.84
C LYS A 2 -6.04 10.76 30.62
N ASN A 3 -4.82 10.36 30.28
CA ASN A 3 -4.08 10.96 29.17
C ASN A 3 -4.74 10.54 27.84
N LYS A 4 -5.68 11.34 27.36
CA LYS A 4 -6.44 11.13 26.11
C LYS A 4 -5.57 10.75 24.90
N LYS A 5 -4.33 11.25 24.85
CA LYS A 5 -3.33 10.90 23.82
C LYS A 5 -2.90 9.43 23.89
N THR A 6 -2.72 8.89 25.09
CA THR A 6 -2.35 7.48 25.32
C THR A 6 -3.51 6.56 24.96
N ASP A 7 -4.74 6.94 25.32
CA ASP A 7 -5.94 6.16 25.01
C ASP A 7 -6.16 6.04 23.48
N LEU A 8 -6.02 7.14 22.73
CA LEU A 8 -6.10 7.13 21.27
C LEU A 8 -4.99 6.29 20.62
N GLN A 9 -3.78 6.28 21.18
CA GLN A 9 -2.70 5.46 20.67
C GLN A 9 -2.98 3.96 20.86
N LEU A 10 -3.59 3.59 21.99
CA LEU A 10 -4.01 2.22 22.26
C LEU A 10 -5.11 1.77 21.29
N GLU A 11 -6.10 2.62 21.01
CA GLU A 11 -7.15 2.34 20.02
C GLU A 11 -6.58 2.16 18.61
N LYS A 12 -5.69 3.06 18.16
CA LYS A 12 -5.00 2.92 16.87
C LYS A 12 -4.20 1.62 16.77
N ASN A 13 -3.55 1.23 17.86
CA ASN A 13 -2.79 -0.02 17.91
C ASN A 13 -3.70 -1.25 17.79
N LYS A 14 -4.87 -1.25 18.46
CA LYS A 14 -5.86 -2.33 18.32
C LYS A 14 -6.32 -2.49 16.87
N ILE A 15 -6.74 -1.40 16.24
CA ILE A 15 -7.18 -1.39 14.83
C ILE A 15 -6.05 -1.87 13.91
N ARG A 16 -4.82 -1.38 14.12
CA ARG A 16 -3.65 -1.80 13.33
C ARG A 16 -3.43 -3.31 13.42
N GLN A 17 -3.49 -3.89 14.62
CA GLN A 17 -3.27 -5.33 14.80
C GLN A 17 -4.36 -6.16 14.12
N GLU A 18 -5.63 -5.73 14.17
CA GLU A 18 -6.73 -6.40 13.48
C GLU A 18 -6.56 -6.38 11.96
N ILE A 19 -6.20 -5.23 11.39
CA ILE A 19 -5.94 -5.10 9.95
C ILE A 19 -4.75 -5.96 9.53
N LEU A 20 -3.66 -5.96 10.31
CA LEU A 20 -2.48 -6.77 10.02
C LEU A 20 -2.79 -8.27 10.03
N LYS A 21 -3.59 -8.75 10.99
CA LYS A 21 -4.01 -10.16 11.03
C LYS A 21 -4.80 -10.54 9.77
N LYS A 22 -5.80 -9.73 9.40
CA LYS A 22 -6.59 -9.97 8.18
C LYS A 22 -5.71 -9.97 6.93
N ARG A 23 -4.79 -9.02 6.81
CA ARG A 23 -3.86 -8.90 5.67
C ARG A 23 -2.89 -10.08 5.58
N ASN A 24 -2.32 -10.52 6.71
CA ASN A 24 -1.37 -11.62 6.75
C ASN A 24 -2.03 -12.98 6.45
N ASN A 25 -3.34 -13.11 6.66
CA ASN A 25 -4.09 -14.33 6.36
C ASN A 25 -4.46 -14.47 4.87
N LEU A 26 -4.25 -13.45 4.05
CA LEU A 26 -4.48 -13.55 2.61
C LEU A 26 -3.47 -14.48 1.96
N SER A 27 -3.94 -15.34 1.08
CA SER A 27 -3.07 -16.13 0.21
C SER A 27 -2.41 -15.24 -0.85
N THR A 28 -1.30 -15.71 -1.42
CA THR A 28 -0.61 -15.01 -2.51
C THR A 28 -1.55 -14.79 -3.70
N GLU A 29 -2.35 -15.78 -4.08
CA GLU A 29 -3.29 -15.68 -5.21
C GLU A 29 -4.37 -14.60 -4.97
N GLU A 30 -4.91 -14.51 -3.75
CA GLU A 30 -5.85 -13.45 -3.40
C GLU A 30 -5.22 -12.06 -3.44
N VAL A 31 -3.97 -11.94 -2.98
CA VAL A 31 -3.20 -10.69 -3.05
C VAL A 31 -3.01 -10.27 -4.51
N GLU A 32 -2.64 -11.20 -5.39
CA GLU A 32 -2.48 -10.90 -6.82
C GLU A 32 -3.79 -10.43 -7.46
N LYS A 33 -4.88 -11.21 -7.33
CA LYS A 33 -6.18 -10.88 -7.93
C LYS A 33 -6.70 -9.52 -7.45
N LYS A 34 -6.60 -9.24 -6.14
CA LYS A 34 -7.06 -7.97 -5.57
C LYS A 34 -6.15 -6.81 -5.99
N SER A 35 -4.84 -7.06 -6.12
CA SER A 35 -3.91 -6.04 -6.59
C SER A 35 -4.18 -5.63 -8.03
N ASP A 36 -4.46 -6.59 -8.91
CA ASP A 36 -4.77 -6.33 -10.32
C ASP A 36 -6.00 -5.43 -10.46
N LEU A 37 -7.06 -5.73 -9.70
CA LEU A 37 -8.27 -4.90 -9.68
C LEU A 37 -8.00 -3.47 -9.18
N ILE A 38 -7.14 -3.31 -8.18
CA ILE A 38 -6.77 -1.98 -7.67
C ILE A 38 -5.95 -1.21 -8.73
N ILE A 39 -5.00 -1.88 -9.37
CA ILE A 39 -4.14 -1.29 -10.40
C ILE A 39 -4.96 -0.85 -11.62
N GLU A 40 -5.91 -1.67 -12.06
CA GLU A 40 -6.81 -1.33 -13.16
C GLU A 40 -7.57 -0.03 -12.85
N ASN A 41 -8.14 0.07 -11.64
CA ASN A 41 -8.85 1.26 -11.18
C ASN A 41 -7.94 2.50 -11.07
N LEU A 42 -6.64 2.31 -10.77
CA LEU A 42 -5.65 3.38 -10.74
C LEU A 42 -5.23 3.85 -12.14
N GLY A 43 -5.39 3.02 -13.17
CA GLY A 43 -4.89 3.29 -14.53
C GLY A 43 -5.31 4.64 -15.10
N LYS A 44 -6.54 5.11 -14.81
CA LYS A 44 -7.01 6.44 -15.26
C LYS A 44 -6.20 7.61 -14.68
N PHE A 45 -5.72 7.48 -13.45
CA PHE A 45 -4.91 8.52 -12.81
C PHE A 45 -3.46 8.45 -13.30
N ILE A 46 -2.95 7.24 -13.51
CA ILE A 46 -1.57 7.00 -13.97
C ILE A 46 -1.35 7.48 -15.40
N LYS A 47 -2.33 7.31 -16.29
CA LYS A 47 -2.24 7.77 -17.69
C LYS A 47 -1.90 9.26 -17.78
N ASN A 48 -2.52 10.08 -16.92
CA ASN A 48 -2.36 11.53 -16.92
C ASN A 48 -1.17 12.03 -16.08
N ALA A 49 -0.65 11.21 -15.17
CA ALA A 49 0.50 11.57 -14.34
C ALA A 49 1.82 11.30 -15.08
N GLU A 50 2.78 12.21 -15.00
CA GLU A 50 4.12 12.01 -15.56
C GLU A 50 5.12 11.48 -14.52
N ASN A 51 5.02 12.03 -13.31
CA ASN A 51 5.87 11.73 -12.16
C ASN A 51 5.01 11.07 -11.08
N ILE A 52 5.42 9.90 -10.60
CA ILE A 52 4.61 9.07 -9.70
C ILE A 52 5.50 8.61 -8.54
N MET A 53 5.14 8.98 -7.32
CA MET A 53 5.79 8.42 -6.13
C MET A 53 5.10 7.13 -5.72
N ILE A 54 5.85 6.05 -5.55
CA ILE A 54 5.35 4.76 -5.08
C ILE A 54 6.15 4.25 -3.89
N PHE A 55 5.48 3.45 -3.06
CA PHE A 55 6.13 2.68 -2.01
C PHE A 55 6.34 1.26 -2.53
N MET A 56 7.53 0.69 -2.27
CA MET A 56 7.80 -0.72 -2.58
C MET A 56 6.88 -1.59 -1.72
N ASP A 57 6.10 -2.46 -2.36
CA ASP A 57 5.16 -3.30 -1.64
C ASP A 57 5.87 -4.39 -0.83
N MET A 58 5.36 -4.64 0.38
CA MET A 58 5.91 -5.65 1.29
C MET A 58 4.86 -6.69 1.67
N LYS A 59 5.27 -7.97 1.69
CA LYS A 59 4.43 -9.10 2.12
C LYS A 59 3.12 -9.17 1.31
N ASN A 60 1.98 -9.00 1.99
CA ASN A 60 0.62 -9.07 1.45
C ASN A 60 0.03 -7.67 1.22
N GLU A 61 0.89 -6.67 1.02
CA GLU A 61 0.47 -5.37 0.51
C GLU A 61 0.09 -5.47 -0.97
N VAL A 62 -0.61 -4.45 -1.45
CA VAL A 62 -0.97 -4.34 -2.87
C VAL A 62 0.30 -4.32 -3.70
N ARG A 63 0.35 -5.12 -4.78
CA ARG A 63 1.51 -5.26 -5.70
C ARG A 63 1.75 -4.03 -6.57
N ILE A 64 2.04 -2.89 -5.95
CA ILE A 64 2.26 -1.61 -6.64
C ILE A 64 3.45 -1.65 -7.59
N THR A 65 4.45 -2.52 -7.34
CA THR A 65 5.59 -2.73 -8.24
C THR A 65 5.18 -3.14 -9.66
N LYS A 66 4.01 -3.77 -9.87
CA LYS A 66 3.47 -4.07 -11.22
C LYS A 66 3.30 -2.82 -12.09
N LEU A 67 3.12 -1.64 -11.50
CA LEU A 67 3.02 -0.38 -12.25
C LEU A 67 4.29 -0.05 -13.03
N LEU A 68 5.46 -0.52 -12.55
CA LEU A 68 6.74 -0.33 -13.21
C LEU A 68 6.80 -1.08 -14.53
N GLU A 69 6.26 -2.30 -14.55
CA GLU A 69 6.19 -3.13 -15.75
C GLU A 69 5.11 -2.64 -16.72
N LEU A 70 3.95 -2.21 -16.20
CA LEU A 70 2.83 -1.74 -17.01
C LEU A 70 3.06 -0.36 -17.64
N TYR A 71 3.83 0.50 -16.97
CA TYR A 71 4.06 1.88 -17.40
C TYR A 71 5.55 2.25 -17.45
N PRO A 72 6.39 1.53 -18.22
CA PRO A 72 7.85 1.65 -18.16
C PRO A 72 8.38 3.01 -18.65
N LYS A 73 7.54 3.80 -19.34
CA LYS A 73 7.88 5.15 -19.82
C LYS A 73 7.59 6.27 -18.81
N LYS A 74 6.95 5.95 -17.67
CA LYS A 74 6.64 6.94 -16.61
C LYS A 74 7.82 7.08 -15.66
N ARG A 75 7.91 8.22 -14.97
CA ARG A 75 8.95 8.48 -13.97
C ARG A 75 8.45 8.08 -12.60
N PHE A 76 9.07 7.05 -12.01
CA PHE A 76 8.74 6.58 -10.67
C PHE A 76 9.77 7.03 -9.65
N PHE A 77 9.29 7.47 -8.48
CA PHE A 77 10.10 7.90 -7.34
C PHE A 77 9.79 7.01 -6.14
N TYR A 78 10.82 6.71 -5.36
CA TYR A 78 10.69 5.92 -4.13
C TYR A 78 11.22 6.73 -2.95
N PRO A 79 10.55 6.69 -1.79
CA PRO A 79 11.03 7.35 -0.60
C PRO A 79 12.28 6.62 -0.09
N GLN A 80 13.38 7.36 0.04
CA GLN A 80 14.58 6.87 0.72
C GLN A 80 14.43 7.15 2.22
N ASN A 81 14.21 6.10 3.00
CA ASN A 81 14.17 6.22 4.45
C ASN A 81 15.60 6.22 4.99
N TYR A 82 16.07 7.37 5.47
CA TYR A 82 17.27 7.43 6.29
C TYR A 82 16.93 6.87 7.67
N ARG A 83 17.68 5.85 8.10
CA ARG A 83 17.57 5.27 9.44
C ARG A 83 18.42 6.05 10.43
#